data_AF-A0A817Q4I3-F1
#
_entry.id   AF-A0A817Q4I3-F1
#
_cell.length_a   1.000
_cell.length_b   1.000
_cell.length_c   1.000
_cell.angle_alpha   90.00
_cell.angle_beta   90.00
_cell.angle_gamma   90.00
#
_symmetry.space_group_name_H-M   'P 1'
#
loop_
_entity.id
_entity.type
_entity.pdbx_description
1 polymer ?
#
loop_
_entity_poly.entity_id
_entity_poly.type
_entity_poly.pdbx_seq_one_letter_code
_entity_poly.pdbx_strand_id
1 'polypeptide(L)'
;MKDTLTMGTWNVQTLWVTGKLELLRNEIKRFRFDVIGISEVRWTGKGEISGGGFILPGEDTTHNRGVGMLLSARAKHTLIGYNPISSRVITARFHTTPFKLTVIQVYAPTPASLDDEIELFYDSIEHALTQTPKKDIVIVTGDWNAKFGSENTNWELVMGKYGYSDKNERGDRLTEFAALHSLYICNTRFQQKNIYEKAQSAVQVEKETGEWFQTSVGSRQGDPLSPLLFITYHELVMDKVMQTNDGINISRTLVNNLRFADDIDVLEEDCELLHQQTEQIRVAAEEAALIMNTKKTKTLVFGDRNIEKHVQIAETTRENVEQFEYLGSLITWDNNCTDEIRK
;
A
#
# COMPACT_ATOMS: atom_id res chain seq x y z
N MET A 1 -28.04 -9.02 17.80
CA MET A 1 -26.92 -9.27 16.87
C MET A 1 -25.86 -10.07 17.61
N LYS A 2 -25.29 -11.14 17.05
CA LYS A 2 -24.14 -11.80 17.68
C LYS A 2 -22.94 -10.86 17.56
N ASP A 3 -22.20 -10.65 18.64
CA ASP A 3 -20.97 -9.87 18.61
C ASP A 3 -19.89 -10.63 17.84
N THR A 4 -19.59 -10.18 16.62
CA THR A 4 -18.61 -10.83 15.73
C THR A 4 -17.24 -10.20 15.93
N LEU A 5 -16.21 -10.99 16.24
CA LEU A 5 -14.83 -10.51 16.29
C LEU A 5 -14.30 -10.42 14.85
N THR A 6 -13.78 -9.26 14.47
CA THR A 6 -13.23 -9.00 13.15
C THR A 6 -11.71 -9.01 13.21
N MET A 7 -11.09 -9.64 12.22
CA MET A 7 -9.65 -9.86 12.22
C MET A 7 -9.06 -9.56 10.86
N GLY A 8 -7.82 -9.07 10.84
CA GLY A 8 -7.08 -8.82 9.62
C GLY A 8 -5.58 -8.99 9.83
N THR A 9 -4.84 -8.90 8.73
CA THR A 9 -3.38 -8.79 8.74
C THR A 9 -2.97 -7.65 7.81
N TRP A 10 -1.93 -6.91 8.16
CA TRP A 10 -1.39 -5.83 7.35
C TRP A 10 0.14 -5.79 7.43
N ASN A 11 0.81 -5.97 6.30
CA ASN A 11 2.21 -5.57 6.15
C ASN A 11 2.29 -4.04 5.96
N VAL A 12 2.78 -3.35 6.98
CA VAL A 12 2.77 -1.88 7.05
C VAL A 12 4.05 -1.24 6.49
N GLN A 13 4.99 -2.05 5.99
CA GLN A 13 6.35 -1.72 5.51
C GLN A 13 7.27 -1.08 6.55
N THR A 14 6.78 -0.14 7.38
CA THR A 14 7.48 0.42 8.53
C THR A 14 6.54 1.24 9.40
N LEU A 15 6.61 1.07 10.73
CA LEU A 15 5.99 1.98 11.70
C LEU A 15 7.00 2.94 12.34
N TRP A 16 8.28 2.87 11.97
CA TRP A 16 9.34 3.72 12.51
C TRP A 16 9.10 5.22 12.31
N VAL A 17 8.36 5.59 11.27
CA VAL A 17 8.06 6.98 10.96
C VAL A 17 7.02 7.54 11.95
N THR A 18 7.34 8.70 12.55
CA THR A 18 6.45 9.42 13.47
C THR A 18 5.05 9.61 12.88
N GLY A 19 4.02 9.33 13.67
CA GLY A 19 2.61 9.50 13.27
C GLY A 19 1.98 8.30 12.55
N LYS A 20 2.76 7.37 11.97
CA LYS A 20 2.20 6.19 11.27
C LYS A 20 1.37 5.28 12.17
N LEU A 21 1.76 5.09 13.43
CA LEU A 21 0.97 4.29 14.37
C LEU A 21 -0.42 4.91 14.61
N GLU A 22 -0.52 6.23 14.69
CA GLU A 22 -1.81 6.89 14.92
C GLU A 22 -2.70 6.84 13.68
N LEU A 23 -2.12 6.98 12.49
CA LEU A 23 -2.82 6.71 11.23
C LEU A 23 -3.36 5.28 11.19
N LEU A 24 -2.52 4.29 11.51
CA LEU A 24 -2.93 2.89 11.56
C LEU A 24 -4.08 2.67 12.57
N ARG A 25 -4.00 3.26 13.77
CA ARG A 25 -5.07 3.20 14.77
C ARG A 25 -6.39 3.80 14.25
N ASN A 26 -6.32 4.90 13.50
CA ASN A 26 -7.50 5.52 12.91
C ASN A 26 -8.12 4.65 11.81
N GLU A 27 -7.31 4.05 10.94
CA GLU A 27 -7.80 3.14 9.90
C GLU A 27 -8.44 1.87 10.50
N ILE A 28 -7.85 1.31 11.56
CA ILE A 28 -8.43 0.15 12.27
C ILE A 28 -9.81 0.48 12.83
N LYS A 29 -9.96 1.65 13.45
CA LYS A 29 -11.27 2.12 13.94
C LYS A 29 -12.26 2.32 12.78
N ARG A 30 -11.80 2.90 11.67
CA ARG A 30 -12.61 3.15 10.47
C ARG A 30 -13.13 1.86 9.84
N PHE A 31 -12.26 0.86 9.66
CA PHE A 31 -12.62 -0.45 9.12
C PHE A 31 -13.23 -1.41 10.15
N ARG A 32 -13.30 -0.98 11.42
CA ARG A 32 -13.89 -1.72 12.55
C ARG A 32 -13.22 -3.06 12.80
N PHE A 33 -11.90 -3.15 12.63
CA PHE A 33 -11.14 -4.35 12.99
C PHE A 33 -10.92 -4.45 14.50
N ASP A 34 -11.03 -5.66 15.04
CA ASP A 34 -10.79 -5.93 16.46
C ASP A 34 -9.35 -6.43 16.73
N VAL A 35 -8.82 -7.28 15.86
CA VAL A 35 -7.45 -7.81 15.94
C VAL A 35 -6.78 -7.65 14.59
N ILE A 36 -5.68 -6.89 14.51
CA ILE A 36 -4.84 -6.83 13.32
C ILE A 36 -3.46 -7.40 13.63
N GLY A 37 -3.09 -8.44 12.91
CA GLY A 37 -1.71 -8.88 12.81
C GLY A 37 -0.91 -7.93 11.93
N ILE A 38 0.28 -7.52 12.38
CA ILE A 38 1.12 -6.54 11.67
C ILE A 38 2.43 -7.21 11.30
N SER A 39 2.89 -6.96 10.08
CA SER A 39 4.20 -7.37 9.57
C SER A 39 5.03 -6.14 9.19
N GLU A 40 6.35 -6.26 9.26
CA GLU A 40 7.31 -5.16 9.01
C GLU A 40 7.14 -3.95 9.94
N VAL A 41 6.97 -4.20 11.24
CA VAL A 41 6.88 -3.14 12.25
C VAL A 41 8.17 -2.31 12.32
N ARG A 42 9.34 -2.97 12.27
CA ARG A 42 10.69 -2.37 12.35
C ARG A 42 10.96 -1.60 13.65
N TRP A 43 10.28 -1.97 14.73
CA TRP A 43 10.52 -1.43 16.08
C TRP A 43 11.29 -2.43 16.95
N THR A 44 12.18 -1.89 17.78
CA THR A 44 12.88 -2.66 18.81
C THR A 44 12.10 -2.64 20.12
N GLY A 45 12.32 -3.63 20.98
CA GLY A 45 11.72 -3.70 22.32
C GLY A 45 10.49 -4.59 22.46
N LYS A 46 10.17 -4.94 23.72
CA LYS A 46 9.16 -5.94 24.10
C LYS A 46 7.96 -5.30 24.80
N GLY A 47 6.78 -5.84 24.51
CA GLY A 47 5.60 -5.63 25.34
C GLY A 47 4.56 -4.71 24.72
N GLU A 48 3.71 -4.15 25.58
CA GLU A 48 2.62 -3.28 25.16
C GLU A 48 3.08 -1.82 25.10
N ILE A 49 2.77 -1.13 24.00
CA ILE A 49 3.10 0.28 23.82
C ILE A 49 2.03 1.17 24.48
N SER A 50 2.48 2.27 25.08
CA SER A 50 1.60 3.29 25.68
C SER A 50 0.56 3.81 24.67
N GLY A 51 -0.68 3.99 25.13
CA GLY A 51 -1.83 4.34 24.28
C GLY A 51 -2.65 3.14 23.80
N GLY A 52 -2.25 1.91 24.18
CA GLY A 52 -3.11 0.73 24.21
C GLY A 52 -3.02 -0.19 22.99
N GLY A 53 -3.19 -1.49 23.26
CA GLY A 53 -3.57 -2.54 22.32
C GLY A 53 -2.47 -3.03 21.39
N PHE A 54 -1.32 -2.36 21.34
CA PHE A 54 -0.22 -2.73 20.44
C PHE A 54 0.82 -3.60 21.15
N ILE A 55 1.05 -4.81 20.64
CA ILE A 55 1.92 -5.83 21.24
C ILE A 55 3.11 -6.10 20.31
N LEU A 56 4.32 -5.99 20.87
CA LEU A 56 5.59 -6.26 20.18
C LEU A 56 6.30 -7.54 20.69
N PRO A 57 6.95 -8.31 19.79
CA PRO A 57 7.60 -9.56 20.12
C PRO A 57 8.91 -9.43 20.91
N GLY A 58 9.53 -8.25 21.03
CA GLY A 58 10.57 -8.08 22.04
C GLY A 58 11.96 -8.63 21.78
N GLU A 59 12.22 -9.16 20.60
CA GLU A 59 13.49 -9.84 20.32
C GLU A 59 14.37 -9.13 19.28
N ASP A 60 13.83 -8.20 18.49
CA ASP A 60 14.63 -7.47 17.52
C ASP A 60 15.47 -6.38 18.20
N THR A 61 16.80 -6.52 18.06
CA THR A 61 17.81 -5.50 18.40
C THR A 61 18.13 -4.58 17.23
N THR A 62 17.58 -4.87 16.05
CA THR A 62 17.82 -4.13 14.80
C THR A 62 16.48 -3.76 14.16
N HIS A 63 16.37 -2.54 13.60
CA HIS A 63 15.14 -1.99 13.00
C HIS A 63 14.81 -2.56 11.61
N ASN A 64 15.04 -3.86 11.39
CA ASN A 64 14.89 -4.48 10.07
C ASN A 64 13.64 -5.36 9.96
N ARG A 65 13.08 -5.84 11.08
CA ARG A 65 12.06 -6.88 11.13
C ARG A 65 11.06 -6.59 12.25
N GLY A 66 10.05 -7.45 12.38
CA GLY A 66 9.10 -7.38 13.47
C GLY A 66 7.69 -7.69 13.03
N VAL A 67 7.11 -8.72 13.64
CA VAL A 67 5.66 -8.89 13.73
C VAL A 67 5.09 -8.08 14.89
N GLY A 68 3.78 -7.86 14.89
CA GLY A 68 3.09 -7.28 16.03
C GLY A 68 1.60 -7.60 15.95
N MET A 69 0.87 -7.24 17.00
CA MET A 69 -0.59 -7.25 16.96
C MET A 69 -1.13 -5.94 17.49
N LEU A 70 -2.11 -5.38 16.80
CA LEU A 70 -2.87 -4.21 17.25
C LEU A 70 -4.30 -4.63 17.55
N LEU A 71 -4.72 -4.38 18.78
CA LEU A 71 -6.00 -4.77 19.34
C LEU A 71 -6.89 -3.55 19.56
N SER A 72 -8.17 -3.67 19.22
CA SER A 72 -9.20 -2.75 19.68
C SER A 72 -9.37 -2.84 21.20
N ALA A 73 -9.97 -1.83 21.83
CA ALA A 73 -10.25 -1.86 23.27
C ALA A 73 -11.06 -3.12 23.65
N ARG A 74 -12.03 -3.49 22.81
CA ARG A 74 -12.83 -4.70 22.95
C ARG A 74 -11.98 -5.98 22.91
N ALA A 75 -11.13 -6.14 21.89
CA ALA A 75 -10.27 -7.33 21.79
C ALA A 75 -9.28 -7.41 22.96
N LYS A 76 -8.81 -6.24 23.44
CA LYS A 76 -7.94 -6.19 24.61
C LYS A 76 -8.64 -6.72 25.86
N HIS A 77 -9.92 -6.43 26.07
CA HIS A 77 -10.67 -6.96 27.22
C HIS A 77 -10.86 -8.48 27.19
N THR A 78 -10.80 -9.11 26.02
CA THR A 78 -10.90 -10.57 25.88
C THR A 78 -9.54 -11.25 25.85
N LEU A 79 -8.43 -10.51 25.78
CA LEU A 79 -7.08 -11.06 25.74
C LEU A 79 -6.76 -11.80 27.04
N ILE A 80 -6.44 -13.09 26.91
CA ILE A 80 -5.98 -13.95 28.01
C ILE A 80 -4.47 -13.78 28.21
N GLY A 81 -3.73 -13.66 27.11
CA GLY A 81 -2.28 -13.48 27.12
C GLY A 81 -1.70 -13.56 25.71
N TYR A 82 -0.44 -13.18 25.57
CA TYR A 82 0.31 -13.26 24.32
C TYR A 82 1.70 -13.84 24.59
N ASN A 83 2.27 -14.52 23.60
CA ASN A 83 3.61 -15.07 23.66
C ASN A 83 4.39 -14.72 22.38
N PRO A 84 5.39 -13.83 22.47
CA PRO A 84 6.40 -13.68 21.44
C PRO A 84 7.25 -14.95 21.32
N ILE A 85 7.43 -15.45 20.10
CA ILE A 85 8.22 -16.66 19.85
C ILE A 85 9.50 -16.32 19.09
N SER A 86 9.40 -15.40 18.12
CA SER A 86 10.54 -14.88 17.37
C SER A 86 10.22 -13.49 16.81
N SER A 87 11.19 -12.85 16.16
CA SER A 87 10.96 -11.62 15.38
C SER A 87 9.92 -11.77 14.26
N ARG A 88 9.59 -13.02 13.89
CA ARG A 88 8.66 -13.38 12.81
C ARG A 88 7.38 -14.06 13.28
N VAL A 89 7.26 -14.43 14.56
CA VAL A 89 6.10 -15.17 15.08
C VAL A 89 5.70 -14.65 16.46
N ILE A 90 4.43 -14.25 16.59
CA ILE A 90 3.80 -13.89 17.87
C ILE A 90 2.43 -14.53 18.00
N THR A 91 2.11 -15.02 19.19
CA THR A 91 0.79 -15.61 19.49
C THR A 91 0.01 -14.75 20.46
N ALA A 92 -1.31 -14.73 20.31
CA ALA A 92 -2.23 -14.12 21.26
C ALA A 92 -3.47 -14.99 21.43
N ARG A 93 -3.91 -15.16 22.68
CA ARG A 93 -5.04 -16.02 23.04
C ARG A 93 -6.18 -15.17 23.61
N PHE A 94 -7.39 -15.41 23.15
CA PHE A 94 -8.58 -14.63 23.49
C PHE A 94 -9.70 -15.49 24.08
N HIS A 95 -10.47 -14.89 24.97
CA HIS A 95 -11.71 -15.44 25.48
C HIS A 95 -12.82 -15.21 24.45
N THR A 96 -13.29 -16.30 23.85
CA THR A 96 -14.40 -16.32 22.89
C THR A 96 -15.37 -17.45 23.24
N THR A 97 -16.59 -17.38 22.70
CA THR A 97 -17.65 -18.37 22.94
C THR A 97 -18.04 -19.03 21.62
N PRO A 98 -18.21 -20.37 21.56
CA PRO A 98 -18.11 -21.34 22.66
C PRO A 98 -16.69 -21.80 22.99
N PHE A 99 -15.73 -21.61 22.09
CA PHE A 99 -14.33 -22.01 22.28
C PHE A 99 -13.43 -20.79 22.34
N LYS A 100 -12.29 -20.90 23.02
CA LYS A 100 -11.24 -19.88 23.02
C LYS A 100 -10.58 -19.81 21.64
N LEU A 101 -10.00 -18.67 21.32
CA LEU A 101 -9.33 -18.41 20.06
C LEU A 101 -7.84 -18.17 20.31
N THR A 102 -6.97 -18.86 19.59
CA THR A 102 -5.54 -18.58 19.52
C THR A 102 -5.20 -18.07 18.12
N VAL A 103 -4.56 -16.91 18.08
CA VAL A 103 -4.12 -16.23 16.86
C VAL A 103 -2.60 -16.28 16.82
N ILE A 104 -2.05 -16.74 15.71
CA ILE A 104 -0.61 -16.81 15.45
C ILE A 104 -0.35 -15.86 14.29
N GLN A 105 0.29 -14.72 14.56
CA GLN A 105 0.72 -13.77 13.53
C GLN A 105 2.12 -14.16 13.05
N VAL A 106 2.29 -14.22 11.73
CA VAL A 106 3.56 -14.60 11.10
C VAL A 106 4.04 -13.57 10.08
N TYR A 107 5.36 -13.51 9.89
CA TYR A 107 6.00 -12.82 8.77
C TYR A 107 7.09 -13.70 8.17
N ALA A 108 6.79 -14.32 7.03
CA ALA A 108 7.68 -15.26 6.37
C ALA A 108 8.97 -14.58 5.87
N PRO A 109 10.11 -15.30 5.88
CA PRO A 109 11.33 -14.84 5.25
C PRO A 109 11.15 -14.50 3.76
N THR A 110 12.01 -13.61 3.25
CA THR A 110 12.00 -13.22 1.84
C THR A 110 12.61 -14.32 0.96
N PRO A 111 12.37 -14.32 -0.37
CA PRO A 111 13.01 -15.28 -1.28
C PRO A 111 14.54 -15.29 -1.23
N ALA A 112 15.18 -14.19 -0.83
CA ALA A 112 16.63 -14.08 -0.69
C ALA A 112 17.17 -14.54 0.68
N SER A 113 16.30 -14.97 1.60
CA SER A 113 16.71 -15.49 2.91
C SER A 113 17.39 -16.86 2.78
N LEU A 114 18.33 -17.14 3.68
CA LEU A 114 19.00 -18.43 3.79
C LEU A 114 18.01 -19.53 4.18
N ASP A 115 18.26 -20.77 3.75
CA ASP A 115 17.41 -21.93 4.05
C ASP A 115 17.24 -22.13 5.56
N ASP A 116 18.31 -21.98 6.34
CA ASP A 116 18.26 -22.05 7.81
C ASP A 116 17.27 -21.03 8.42
N GLU A 117 17.12 -19.85 7.82
CA GLU A 117 16.14 -18.84 8.28
C GLU A 117 14.71 -19.30 7.98
N ILE A 118 14.51 -20.01 6.87
CA ILE A 118 13.21 -20.57 6.49
C ILE A 118 12.85 -21.72 7.44
N GLU A 119 13.79 -22.62 7.74
CA GLU A 119 13.57 -23.72 8.69
C GLU A 119 13.22 -23.18 10.09
N LEU A 120 14.01 -22.26 10.62
CA LEU A 120 13.75 -21.63 11.93
C LEU A 120 12.38 -20.94 11.99
N PHE A 121 11.90 -20.40 10.87
CA PHE A 121 10.57 -19.82 10.78
C PHE A 121 9.47 -20.88 10.92
N TYR A 122 9.56 -22.01 10.21
CA TYR A 122 8.60 -23.10 10.35
C TYR A 122 8.66 -23.77 11.73
N ASP A 123 9.86 -23.96 12.30
CA ASP A 123 10.05 -24.45 13.68
C ASP A 123 9.38 -23.55 14.71
N SER A 124 9.43 -22.22 14.52
CA SER A 124 8.76 -21.25 15.39
C SER A 124 7.24 -21.40 15.35
N ILE A 125 6.67 -21.69 14.17
CA ILE A 125 5.23 -21.90 14.00
C ILE A 125 4.83 -23.25 14.58
N GLU A 126 5.63 -24.29 14.39
CA GLU A 126 5.43 -25.60 15.01
C GLU A 126 5.38 -25.49 16.53
N HIS A 127 6.35 -24.77 17.10
CA HIS A 127 6.37 -24.46 18.52
C HIS A 127 5.09 -23.73 18.98
N ALA A 128 4.62 -22.75 18.21
CA ALA A 128 3.38 -22.03 18.49
C ALA A 128 2.14 -22.96 18.49
N LEU A 129 2.05 -23.85 17.49
CA LEU A 129 0.94 -24.79 17.35
C LEU A 129 0.95 -25.84 18.46
N THR A 130 2.11 -26.37 18.83
CA THR A 130 2.23 -27.36 19.92
C THR A 130 1.90 -26.78 21.29
N GLN A 131 2.19 -25.50 21.53
CA GLN A 131 1.77 -24.80 22.75
C GLN A 131 0.27 -24.44 22.77
N THR A 132 -0.39 -24.45 21.60
CA THR A 132 -1.79 -24.08 21.49
C THR A 132 -2.69 -25.18 22.06
N PRO A 133 -3.61 -24.86 22.99
CA PRO A 133 -4.49 -25.89 23.55
C PRO A 133 -5.40 -26.50 22.49
N LYS A 134 -5.50 -27.84 22.45
CA LYS A 134 -6.26 -28.59 21.42
C LYS A 134 -7.74 -28.22 21.26
N LYS A 135 -8.34 -27.57 22.26
CA LYS A 135 -9.76 -27.13 22.24
C LYS A 135 -9.93 -25.71 21.69
N ASP A 136 -8.85 -24.98 21.49
CA ASP A 136 -8.91 -23.63 20.96
C ASP A 136 -9.14 -23.69 19.44
N ILE A 137 -9.88 -22.71 18.93
CA ILE A 137 -9.86 -22.39 17.50
C ILE A 137 -8.50 -21.75 17.21
N VAL A 138 -7.82 -22.21 16.17
CA VAL A 138 -6.51 -21.68 15.77
C VAL A 138 -6.63 -20.92 14.47
N ILE A 139 -6.11 -19.70 14.44
CA ILE A 139 -5.96 -18.90 13.22
C ILE A 139 -4.48 -18.56 13.08
N VAL A 140 -3.85 -19.07 12.03
CA VAL A 140 -2.53 -18.62 11.60
C VAL A 140 -2.73 -17.57 10.50
N THR A 141 -2.29 -16.35 10.77
CA THR A 141 -2.46 -15.21 9.87
C THR A 141 -1.15 -14.45 9.75
N GLY A 142 -1.04 -13.61 8.74
CA GLY A 142 0.21 -12.91 8.47
C GLY A 142 0.57 -12.87 7.00
N ASP A 143 1.80 -12.44 6.76
CA ASP A 143 2.38 -12.37 5.43
C ASP A 143 3.29 -13.57 5.22
N TRP A 144 2.88 -14.46 4.32
CA TRP A 144 3.55 -15.73 4.05
C TRP A 144 4.51 -15.68 2.86
N ASN A 145 4.53 -14.57 2.08
CA ASN A 145 5.25 -14.51 0.81
C ASN A 145 4.94 -15.70 -0.14
N ALA A 146 3.75 -16.30 -0.01
CA ALA A 146 3.33 -17.51 -0.70
C ALA A 146 2.25 -17.19 -1.75
N LYS A 147 2.37 -17.78 -2.94
CA LYS A 147 1.40 -17.70 -4.02
C LYS A 147 0.85 -19.09 -4.29
N PHE A 148 -0.47 -19.22 -4.28
CA PHE A 148 -1.18 -20.48 -4.51
C PHE A 148 -1.68 -20.56 -5.95
N GLY A 149 -1.65 -21.76 -6.52
CA GLY A 149 -2.29 -22.06 -7.81
C GLY A 149 -3.81 -22.21 -7.67
N SER A 150 -4.54 -22.22 -8.80
CA SER A 150 -5.97 -22.57 -8.82
C SER A 150 -6.26 -24.08 -8.82
N GLU A 151 -5.26 -24.90 -9.14
CA GLU A 151 -5.36 -26.36 -9.12
C GLU A 151 -5.35 -26.87 -7.68
N ASN A 152 -6.41 -27.57 -7.28
CA ASN A 152 -6.58 -28.07 -5.91
C ASN A 152 -6.89 -29.56 -5.84
N THR A 153 -6.74 -30.31 -6.93
CA THR A 153 -6.93 -31.77 -6.94
C THR A 153 -6.03 -32.44 -5.89
N ASN A 154 -6.63 -33.27 -5.02
CA ASN A 154 -6.02 -33.90 -3.83
C ASN A 154 -5.71 -32.97 -2.65
N TRP A 155 -5.98 -31.67 -2.76
CA TRP A 155 -5.75 -30.67 -1.71
C TRP A 155 -7.05 -29.99 -1.26
N GLU A 156 -8.21 -30.55 -1.58
CA GLU A 156 -9.53 -29.94 -1.36
C GLU A 156 -9.85 -29.73 0.13
N LEU A 157 -9.26 -30.55 1.00
CA LEU A 157 -9.37 -30.42 2.46
C LEU A 157 -8.47 -29.31 3.04
N VAL A 158 -7.56 -28.76 2.24
CA VAL A 158 -6.51 -27.84 2.68
C VAL A 158 -6.65 -26.49 1.99
N MET A 159 -7.07 -26.44 0.73
CA MET A 159 -7.23 -25.21 -0.04
C MET A 159 -8.43 -25.25 -0.99
N GLY A 160 -8.94 -24.07 -1.31
CA GLY A 160 -9.94 -23.89 -2.36
C GLY A 160 -9.34 -23.70 -3.75
N LYS A 161 -10.21 -23.47 -4.72
CA LYS A 161 -9.90 -23.36 -6.15
C LYS A 161 -9.57 -21.94 -6.64
N TYR A 162 -9.53 -20.95 -5.74
CA TYR A 162 -9.36 -19.54 -6.08
C TYR A 162 -7.96 -19.02 -5.73
N GLY A 163 -6.93 -19.67 -6.26
CA GLY A 163 -5.55 -19.16 -6.27
C GLY A 163 -5.23 -18.32 -7.50
N TYR A 164 -3.99 -17.84 -7.56
CA TYR A 164 -3.40 -17.18 -8.73
C TYR A 164 -3.03 -18.20 -9.81
N SER A 165 -2.70 -17.75 -11.02
CA SER A 165 -2.16 -18.63 -12.08
C SER A 165 -0.75 -19.13 -11.73
N ASP A 166 0.05 -18.29 -11.08
CA ASP A 166 1.49 -18.52 -10.90
C ASP A 166 1.78 -18.89 -9.43
N LYS A 167 1.77 -20.19 -9.16
CA LYS A 167 2.15 -20.78 -7.86
C LYS A 167 3.67 -20.66 -7.65
N ASN A 168 4.13 -20.39 -6.43
CA ASN A 168 5.55 -20.43 -6.06
C ASN A 168 5.85 -21.58 -5.08
N GLU A 169 7.12 -21.94 -4.92
CA GLU A 169 7.59 -23.00 -4.02
C GLU A 169 7.12 -22.81 -2.56
N ARG A 170 7.05 -21.56 -2.10
CA ARG A 170 6.51 -21.22 -0.77
C ARG A 170 5.02 -21.57 -0.64
N GLY A 171 4.26 -21.45 -1.72
CA GLY A 171 2.87 -21.89 -1.80
C GLY A 171 2.74 -23.40 -1.64
N ASP A 172 3.63 -24.18 -2.25
CA ASP A 172 3.68 -25.63 -2.09
C ASP A 172 4.01 -26.02 -0.65
N ARG A 173 5.09 -25.48 -0.11
CA ARG A 173 5.51 -25.74 1.27
C ARG A 173 4.44 -25.38 2.30
N LEU A 174 3.75 -24.26 2.11
CA LEU A 174 2.63 -23.86 2.98
C LEU A 174 1.42 -24.79 2.82
N THR A 175 1.17 -25.33 1.64
CA THR A 175 0.09 -26.29 1.40
C THR A 175 0.38 -27.61 2.11
N GLU A 176 1.61 -28.13 2.01
CA GLU A 176 2.07 -29.31 2.74
C GLU A 176 2.00 -29.10 4.26
N PHE A 177 2.49 -27.96 4.75
CA PHE A 177 2.41 -27.58 6.16
C PHE A 177 0.95 -27.53 6.65
N ALA A 178 0.07 -26.87 5.90
CA ALA A 178 -1.34 -26.77 6.26
C ALA A 178 -1.99 -28.17 6.33
N ALA A 179 -1.67 -29.07 5.40
CA ALA A 179 -2.17 -30.44 5.43
C ALA A 179 -1.69 -31.22 6.65
N LEU A 180 -0.40 -31.12 7.00
CA LEU A 180 0.20 -31.78 8.16
C LEU A 180 -0.53 -31.39 9.46
N HIS A 181 -0.92 -30.13 9.59
CA HIS A 181 -1.60 -29.59 10.79
C HIS A 181 -3.12 -29.56 10.68
N SER A 182 -3.71 -30.16 9.64
CA SER A 182 -5.17 -30.11 9.38
C SER A 182 -5.73 -28.68 9.36
N LEU A 183 -4.95 -27.74 8.82
CA LEU A 183 -5.31 -26.35 8.62
C LEU A 183 -5.90 -26.15 7.22
N TYR A 184 -6.71 -25.11 7.09
CA TYR A 184 -7.33 -24.73 5.83
C TYR A 184 -6.88 -23.33 5.41
N ILE A 185 -6.42 -23.17 4.17
CA ILE A 185 -5.97 -21.91 3.58
C ILE A 185 -7.20 -21.11 3.15
N CYS A 186 -7.65 -20.21 4.01
CA CYS A 186 -8.91 -19.47 3.81
C CYS A 186 -8.92 -18.58 2.56
N ASN A 187 -7.77 -18.01 2.17
CA ASN A 187 -7.70 -17.06 1.05
C ASN A 187 -7.99 -17.69 -0.32
N THR A 188 -7.85 -19.00 -0.47
CA THR A 188 -8.11 -19.73 -1.73
C THR A 188 -9.56 -20.22 -1.82
N ARG A 189 -10.37 -20.04 -0.77
CA ARG A 189 -11.76 -20.51 -0.73
C ARG A 189 -12.73 -19.63 -1.51
N PHE A 190 -12.45 -18.34 -1.57
CA PHE A 190 -13.36 -17.36 -2.14
C PHE A 190 -12.71 -16.69 -3.33
N GLN A 191 -13.46 -16.55 -4.43
CA GLN A 191 -13.02 -15.75 -5.55
C GLN A 191 -12.88 -14.32 -5.09
N GLN A 192 -11.65 -13.81 -5.06
CA GLN A 192 -11.44 -12.38 -4.92
C GLN A 192 -12.01 -11.71 -6.17
N LYS A 193 -12.93 -10.77 -5.98
CA LYS A 193 -13.49 -10.02 -7.11
C LYS A 193 -12.37 -9.17 -7.69
N ASN A 194 -12.08 -9.34 -8.98
CA ASN A 194 -11.30 -8.37 -9.72
C ASN A 194 -12.16 -7.12 -9.90
N ILE A 195 -12.08 -6.20 -8.94
CA ILE A 195 -12.97 -5.03 -8.86
C ILE A 195 -12.74 -4.02 -9.99
N TYR A 196 -11.64 -4.15 -10.74
CA TYR A 196 -11.29 -3.29 -11.88
C TYR A 196 -11.66 -3.90 -13.24
N GLU A 197 -11.56 -5.23 -13.41
CA GLU A 197 -11.77 -5.90 -14.71
C GLU A 197 -13.18 -5.74 -15.29
N LYS A 198 -14.20 -5.58 -14.43
CA LYS A 198 -15.60 -5.36 -14.84
C LYS A 198 -16.16 -4.05 -14.30
N ALA A 199 -15.30 -3.08 -13.98
CA ALA A 199 -15.75 -1.79 -13.51
C ALA A 199 -16.58 -1.10 -14.60
N GLN A 200 -17.76 -0.62 -14.23
CA GLN A 200 -18.63 0.19 -15.08
C GLN A 200 -18.89 1.52 -14.37
N SER A 201 -19.04 2.56 -15.18
CA SER A 201 -19.38 3.91 -14.74
C SER A 201 -20.63 4.38 -15.49
N ALA A 202 -21.37 5.30 -14.90
CA ALA A 202 -22.50 5.97 -15.52
C ALA A 202 -22.48 7.45 -15.09
N VAL A 203 -22.90 8.35 -15.97
CA VAL A 203 -22.98 9.78 -15.65
C VAL A 203 -24.32 10.04 -14.96
N GLN A 204 -24.30 10.58 -13.75
CA GLN A 204 -25.51 11.03 -13.06
C GLN A 204 -25.70 12.53 -13.31
N VAL A 205 -26.81 12.91 -13.92
CA VAL A 205 -27.22 14.31 -14.07
C VAL A 205 -28.47 14.52 -13.24
N GLU A 206 -28.39 15.43 -12.26
CA GLU A 206 -29.41 15.61 -11.22
C GLU A 206 -29.73 14.32 -10.45
N LYS A 207 -30.85 13.66 -10.76
CA LYS A 207 -31.30 12.40 -10.15
C LYS A 207 -31.43 11.26 -11.16
N GLU A 208 -31.11 11.51 -12.43
CA GLU A 208 -31.18 10.50 -13.47
C GLU A 208 -29.79 9.95 -13.74
N THR A 209 -29.67 8.63 -13.67
CA THR A 209 -28.45 7.91 -14.03
C THR A 209 -28.51 7.58 -15.51
N GLY A 210 -27.52 8.03 -16.27
CA GLY A 210 -27.36 7.71 -17.68
C GLY A 210 -26.98 6.25 -17.94
N GLU A 211 -26.67 5.94 -19.20
CA GLU A 211 -26.27 4.58 -19.59
C GLU A 211 -24.92 4.18 -18.97
N TRP A 212 -24.82 2.89 -18.63
CA TRP A 212 -23.60 2.29 -18.09
C TRP A 212 -22.60 2.00 -19.20
N PHE A 213 -21.35 2.43 -19.00
CA PHE A 213 -20.23 2.15 -19.88
C PHE A 213 -19.07 1.50 -19.10
N GLN A 214 -18.26 0.68 -19.78
CA GLN A 214 -17.12 0.02 -19.16
C GLN A 214 -16.01 1.04 -18.85
N THR A 215 -15.44 0.97 -17.65
CA THR A 215 -14.30 1.80 -17.25
C THR A 215 -13.02 1.10 -17.69
N SER A 216 -12.35 1.66 -18.70
CA SER A 216 -11.10 1.11 -19.27
C SER A 216 -9.84 1.81 -18.78
N VAL A 217 -9.97 2.99 -18.17
CA VAL A 217 -8.87 3.83 -17.68
C VAL A 217 -9.28 4.53 -16.39
N GLY A 218 -8.27 4.91 -15.60
CA GLY A 218 -8.47 5.65 -14.35
C GLY A 218 -8.75 4.75 -13.14
N SER A 219 -8.73 5.37 -11.97
CA SER A 219 -9.09 4.71 -10.72
C SER A 219 -10.62 4.65 -10.57
N ARG A 220 -11.12 3.74 -9.73
CA ARG A 220 -12.55 3.58 -9.54
C ARG A 220 -13.09 4.76 -8.72
N GLN A 221 -13.86 5.63 -9.35
CA GLN A 221 -14.42 6.80 -8.66
C GLN A 221 -15.33 6.35 -7.49
N GLY A 222 -15.13 6.96 -6.32
CA GLY A 222 -15.87 6.61 -5.09
C GLY A 222 -15.35 5.37 -4.35
N ASP A 223 -14.32 4.68 -4.85
CA ASP A 223 -13.63 3.63 -4.12
C ASP A 223 -12.63 4.23 -3.11
N PRO A 224 -12.74 3.91 -1.80
CA PRO A 224 -11.80 4.40 -0.78
C PRO A 224 -10.32 4.07 -1.04
N LEU A 225 -10.02 3.01 -1.81
CA LEU A 225 -8.64 2.62 -2.13
C LEU A 225 -8.08 3.36 -3.34
N SER A 226 -8.93 3.85 -4.23
CA SER A 226 -8.53 4.46 -5.50
C SER A 226 -7.61 5.68 -5.35
N PRO A 227 -7.84 6.62 -4.39
CA PRO A 227 -6.90 7.71 -4.14
C PRO A 227 -5.53 7.22 -3.66
N LEU A 228 -5.49 6.21 -2.79
CA LEU A 228 -4.23 5.67 -2.25
C LEU A 228 -3.42 4.97 -3.35
N LEU A 229 -4.08 4.19 -4.21
CA LEU A 229 -3.46 3.56 -5.35
C LEU A 229 -2.89 4.61 -6.30
N PHE A 230 -3.68 5.62 -6.66
CA PHE A 230 -3.23 6.70 -7.54
C PHE A 230 -1.99 7.42 -7.00
N ILE A 231 -2.00 7.81 -5.72
CA ILE A 231 -0.84 8.43 -5.05
C ILE A 231 0.38 7.50 -5.07
N THR A 232 0.19 6.19 -4.85
CA THR A 232 1.29 5.21 -4.84
C THR A 232 1.95 5.09 -6.20
N TYR A 233 1.16 5.00 -7.28
CA TYR A 233 1.70 4.97 -8.65
C TYR A 233 2.38 6.28 -9.00
N HIS A 234 1.80 7.41 -8.58
CA HIS A 234 2.41 8.72 -8.79
C HIS A 234 3.77 8.84 -8.10
N GLU A 235 3.92 8.38 -6.85
CA GLU A 235 5.22 8.43 -6.15
C GLU A 235 6.25 7.50 -6.80
N LEU A 236 5.84 6.30 -7.24
CA LEU A 236 6.71 5.36 -7.96
C LEU A 236 7.31 5.99 -9.23
N VAL A 237 6.53 6.77 -9.97
CA VAL A 237 7.02 7.50 -11.16
C VAL A 237 8.05 8.55 -10.76
N MET A 238 7.75 9.33 -9.71
CA MET A 238 8.62 10.43 -9.29
C MET A 238 9.94 9.94 -8.67
N ASP A 239 9.91 8.87 -7.88
CA ASP A 239 11.10 8.25 -7.29
C ASP A 239 12.11 7.78 -8.35
N LYS A 240 11.62 7.34 -9.52
CA LYS A 240 12.47 6.90 -10.65
C LYS A 240 13.14 8.06 -11.37
N VAL A 241 12.54 9.25 -11.34
CA VAL A 241 12.96 10.38 -12.18
C VAL A 241 13.75 11.42 -11.40
N MET A 242 13.51 11.57 -10.09
CA MET A 242 13.98 12.72 -9.30
C MET A 242 15.31 12.52 -8.55
N GLN A 243 16.17 11.59 -8.98
CA GLN A 243 17.52 11.41 -8.40
C GLN A 243 18.58 12.35 -9.02
N THR A 244 18.22 13.59 -9.35
CA THR A 244 19.13 14.54 -10.03
C THR A 244 19.38 15.80 -9.20
N ASN A 245 20.52 16.47 -9.45
CA ASN A 245 20.93 17.72 -8.77
C ASN A 245 20.46 18.95 -9.55
N ASP A 246 19.29 18.86 -10.18
CA ASP A 246 18.76 19.88 -11.10
C ASP A 246 17.52 20.56 -10.47
N GLY A 247 17.12 21.72 -11.00
CA GLY A 247 15.99 22.52 -10.52
C GLY A 247 16.31 23.99 -10.26
N ILE A 248 15.33 24.73 -9.75
CA ILE A 248 15.51 26.14 -9.39
C ILE A 248 15.95 26.30 -7.93
N ASN A 249 16.90 27.20 -7.67
CA ASN A 249 17.40 27.42 -6.31
C ASN A 249 16.52 28.43 -5.55
N ILE A 250 15.75 27.94 -4.58
CA ILE A 250 14.95 28.76 -3.67
C ILE A 250 15.58 28.72 -2.29
N SER A 251 16.23 29.81 -1.89
CA SER A 251 16.77 29.98 -0.52
C SER A 251 17.70 28.83 -0.08
N ARG A 252 18.57 28.35 -0.98
CA ARG A 252 19.52 27.22 -0.79
C ARG A 252 18.89 25.83 -0.85
N THR A 253 17.60 25.74 -1.15
CA THR A 253 16.92 24.49 -1.45
C THR A 253 16.67 24.42 -2.94
N LEU A 254 17.11 23.35 -3.57
CA LEU A 254 16.81 23.08 -4.96
C LEU A 254 15.39 22.53 -5.06
N VAL A 255 14.56 23.16 -5.88
CA VAL A 255 13.17 22.76 -6.13
C VAL A 255 13.03 22.50 -7.62
N ASN A 256 12.79 21.25 -8.00
CA ASN A 256 12.64 20.85 -9.40
C ASN A 256 11.21 20.45 -9.76
N ASN A 257 10.33 20.28 -8.77
CA ASN A 257 8.93 19.99 -9.03
C ASN A 257 7.99 20.50 -7.95
N LEU A 258 6.74 20.75 -8.36
CA LEU A 258 5.59 20.94 -7.50
C LEU A 258 4.54 19.90 -7.89
N ARG A 259 3.90 19.29 -6.89
CA ARG A 259 2.96 18.18 -7.10
C ARG A 259 1.67 18.46 -6.36
N PHE A 260 0.55 18.45 -7.08
CA PHE A 260 -0.76 18.58 -6.49
C PHE A 260 -1.77 17.68 -7.21
N ALA A 261 -2.33 16.70 -6.47
CA ALA A 261 -3.27 15.73 -7.02
C ALA A 261 -2.71 15.01 -8.27
N ASP A 262 -3.28 15.27 -9.44
CA ASP A 262 -2.88 14.75 -10.75
C ASP A 262 -2.00 15.71 -11.57
N ASP A 263 -1.76 16.93 -11.07
CA ASP A 263 -0.91 17.94 -11.71
C ASP A 263 0.54 17.88 -11.19
N ILE A 264 1.48 17.91 -12.13
CA ILE A 264 2.93 17.96 -11.87
C ILE A 264 3.51 19.15 -12.61
N ASP A 265 4.14 20.06 -11.87
CA ASP A 265 4.97 21.11 -12.44
C ASP A 265 6.42 20.70 -12.34
N VAL A 266 7.15 20.88 -13.44
CA VAL A 266 8.59 20.69 -13.50
C VAL A 266 9.23 22.07 -13.64
N LEU A 267 10.23 22.35 -12.82
CA LEU A 267 10.86 23.67 -12.70
C LEU A 267 12.34 23.54 -12.99
N GLU A 268 12.83 24.32 -13.95
CA GLU A 268 14.22 24.26 -14.39
C GLU A 268 14.68 25.59 -14.98
N GLU A 269 15.97 25.93 -14.83
CA GLU A 269 16.55 27.16 -15.39
C GLU A 269 16.98 26.98 -16.86
N ASP A 270 17.27 25.73 -17.25
CA ASP A 270 17.71 25.34 -18.58
C ASP A 270 16.61 24.58 -19.35
N CYS A 271 16.38 24.98 -20.60
CA CYS A 271 15.33 24.41 -21.44
C CYS A 271 15.62 22.95 -21.87
N GLU A 272 16.89 22.59 -22.07
CA GLU A 272 17.29 21.23 -22.43
C GLU A 272 17.11 20.28 -21.24
N LEU A 273 17.47 20.75 -20.03
CA LEU A 273 17.23 19.99 -18.80
C LEU A 273 15.73 19.82 -18.52
N LEU A 274 14.93 20.86 -18.71
CA LEU A 274 13.46 20.78 -18.58
C LEU A 274 12.87 19.74 -19.53
N HIS A 275 13.35 19.72 -20.77
CA HIS A 275 12.97 18.73 -21.77
C HIS A 275 13.33 17.30 -21.32
N GLN A 276 14.57 17.08 -20.88
CA GLN A 276 15.05 15.78 -20.43
C GLN A 276 14.23 15.26 -19.24
N GLN A 277 14.00 16.09 -18.22
CA GLN A 277 13.21 15.72 -17.04
C GLN A 277 11.77 15.37 -17.42
N THR A 278 11.14 16.19 -18.26
CA THR A 278 9.76 15.95 -18.69
C THR A 278 9.62 14.64 -19.46
N GLU A 279 10.59 14.31 -20.32
CA GLU A 279 10.61 13.06 -21.06
C GLU A 279 10.85 11.85 -20.15
N GLN A 280 11.71 11.97 -19.14
CA GLN A 280 11.89 10.93 -18.13
C GLN A 280 10.60 10.67 -17.33
N ILE A 281 9.87 11.72 -16.93
CA ILE A 281 8.55 11.58 -16.30
C ILE A 281 7.58 10.84 -17.23
N ARG A 282 7.55 11.20 -18.52
CA ARG A 282 6.68 10.53 -19.50
C ARG A 282 6.97 9.03 -19.60
N VAL A 283 8.24 8.65 -19.76
CA VAL A 283 8.65 7.24 -19.88
C VAL A 283 8.34 6.47 -18.59
N ALA A 284 8.69 7.02 -17.42
CA ALA A 284 8.41 6.38 -16.14
C ALA A 284 6.91 6.25 -15.87
N ALA A 285 6.11 7.25 -16.28
CA ALA A 285 4.65 7.20 -16.23
C ALA A 285 4.10 6.06 -17.10
N GLU A 286 4.58 5.91 -18.33
CA GLU A 286 4.13 4.84 -19.23
C GLU A 286 4.45 3.43 -18.69
N GLU A 287 5.63 3.23 -18.10
CA GLU A 287 5.96 1.98 -17.40
C GLU A 287 5.01 1.68 -16.23
N ALA A 288 4.53 2.74 -15.56
CA ALA A 288 3.55 2.67 -14.48
C ALA A 288 2.10 2.62 -14.98
N ALA A 289 1.87 2.51 -16.30
CA ALA A 289 0.56 2.58 -16.96
C ALA A 289 -0.21 3.90 -16.72
N LEU A 290 0.51 4.98 -16.40
CA LEU A 290 0.01 6.35 -16.37
C LEU A 290 0.28 7.02 -17.72
N ILE A 291 -0.65 7.87 -18.15
CA ILE A 291 -0.56 8.56 -19.44
C ILE A 291 -0.51 10.06 -19.17
N MET A 292 0.61 10.69 -19.54
CA MET A 292 0.73 12.14 -19.51
C MET A 292 -0.22 12.76 -20.55
N ASN A 293 -1.05 13.71 -20.12
CA ASN A 293 -1.92 14.44 -21.04
C ASN A 293 -1.14 15.56 -21.75
N THR A 294 -0.42 15.18 -22.80
CA THR A 294 0.42 16.08 -23.57
C THR A 294 -0.32 17.28 -24.18
N LYS A 295 -1.64 17.20 -24.39
CA LYS A 295 -2.47 18.32 -24.88
C LYS A 295 -2.74 19.36 -23.80
N LYS A 296 -2.81 18.95 -22.53
CA LYS A 296 -2.99 19.86 -21.40
C LYS A 296 -1.67 20.38 -20.83
N THR A 297 -0.56 19.68 -21.08
CA THR A 297 0.78 20.12 -20.69
C THR A 297 1.19 21.38 -21.45
N LYS A 298 1.59 22.40 -20.68
CA LYS A 298 2.03 23.71 -21.16
C LYS A 298 3.35 24.08 -20.52
N THR A 299 4.06 25.02 -21.14
CA THR A 299 5.29 25.59 -20.58
C THR A 299 5.10 27.08 -20.37
N LEU A 300 5.64 27.63 -19.29
CA LEU A 300 5.69 29.07 -19.01
C LEU A 300 7.13 29.46 -18.72
N VAL A 301 7.60 30.54 -19.33
CA VAL A 301 8.93 31.12 -19.05
C VAL A 301 8.73 32.38 -18.23
N PHE A 302 9.36 32.45 -17.06
CA PHE A 302 9.30 33.64 -16.21
C PHE A 302 10.32 34.70 -16.64
N GLY A 303 9.90 35.97 -16.64
CA GLY A 303 10.78 37.12 -16.85
C GLY A 303 11.20 37.39 -18.30
N ASP A 304 10.86 36.51 -19.24
CA ASP A 304 11.12 36.68 -20.67
C ASP A 304 9.87 36.44 -21.50
N ARG A 305 9.47 37.46 -22.27
CA ARG A 305 8.32 37.40 -23.18
C ARG A 305 8.68 36.80 -24.54
N ASN A 306 9.97 36.64 -24.87
CA ASN A 306 10.40 36.03 -26.12
C ASN A 306 10.24 34.50 -26.05
N ILE A 307 9.09 34.06 -26.57
CA ILE A 307 8.56 32.71 -26.54
C ILE A 307 9.12 31.83 -27.70
N GLU A 308 10.42 31.89 -28.00
CA GLU A 308 11.01 30.99 -29.02
C GLU A 308 11.53 29.67 -28.43
N LYS A 309 11.59 29.54 -27.10
CA LYS A 309 12.10 28.34 -26.40
C LYS A 309 11.02 27.29 -26.22
N HIS A 310 10.73 26.51 -27.25
CA HIS A 310 9.77 25.43 -27.13
C HIS A 310 10.38 24.17 -26.50
N VAL A 311 9.68 23.60 -25.51
CA VAL A 311 9.98 22.25 -25.02
C VAL A 311 9.28 21.24 -25.94
N GLN A 312 10.02 20.23 -26.40
CA GLN A 312 9.42 19.09 -27.10
C GLN A 312 9.00 18.02 -26.09
N ILE A 313 7.87 17.35 -26.29
CA ILE A 313 7.49 16.17 -25.50
C ILE A 313 6.85 15.19 -26.46
N ALA A 314 7.33 13.95 -26.52
CA ALA A 314 6.86 12.93 -27.47
C ALA A 314 6.75 13.48 -28.92
N GLU A 315 7.84 14.06 -29.42
CA GLU A 315 7.96 14.61 -30.78
C GLU A 315 7.00 15.77 -31.13
N THR A 316 6.21 16.26 -30.16
CA THR A 316 5.38 17.46 -30.36
C THR A 316 5.99 18.64 -29.61
N THR A 317 6.05 19.78 -30.30
CA THR A 317 6.42 21.08 -29.72
C THR A 317 5.30 21.58 -28.82
N ARG A 318 5.61 21.98 -27.58
CA ARG A 318 4.62 22.53 -26.64
C ARG A 318 4.48 24.04 -26.79
N GLU A 319 3.24 24.49 -26.63
CA GLU A 319 2.93 25.91 -26.57
C GLU A 319 3.50 26.47 -25.26
N ASN A 320 4.37 27.46 -25.43
CA ASN A 320 4.74 28.35 -24.36
C ASN A 320 3.64 29.38 -24.21
N VAL A 321 3.02 29.43 -23.04
CA VAL A 321 1.94 30.37 -22.77
C VAL A 321 2.48 31.60 -22.05
N GLU A 322 1.80 32.75 -22.21
CA GLU A 322 2.10 33.95 -21.41
C GLU A 322 1.47 33.87 -20.01
N GLN A 323 0.45 33.03 -19.83
CA GLN A 323 -0.24 32.84 -18.56
C GLN A 323 -0.99 31.50 -18.49
N PHE A 324 -1.17 30.95 -17.29
CA PHE A 324 -2.05 29.82 -17.05
C PHE A 324 -2.63 29.83 -15.63
N GLU A 325 -3.76 29.15 -15.44
CA GLU A 325 -4.41 29.00 -14.14
C GLU A 325 -3.89 27.74 -13.45
N TYR A 326 -3.32 27.89 -12.26
CA TYR A 326 -2.76 26.83 -11.44
C TYR A 326 -3.36 26.87 -10.05
N LEU A 327 -4.00 25.78 -9.62
CA LEU A 327 -4.67 25.68 -8.31
C LEU A 327 -5.68 26.80 -8.02
N GLY A 328 -6.28 27.39 -9.06
CA GLY A 328 -7.23 28.49 -8.96
C GLY A 328 -6.61 29.89 -8.94
N SER A 329 -5.28 29.99 -9.04
CA SER A 329 -4.55 31.26 -9.17
C SER A 329 -4.00 31.46 -10.58
N LEU A 330 -4.02 32.70 -11.06
CA LEU A 330 -3.48 33.04 -12.37
C LEU A 330 -1.98 33.32 -12.27
N ILE A 331 -1.18 32.53 -12.96
CA ILE A 331 0.26 32.72 -13.07
C ILE A 331 0.57 33.34 -14.43
N THR A 332 1.29 34.46 -14.45
CA THR A 332 1.72 35.16 -15.67
C THR A 332 3.25 35.18 -15.78
N TRP A 333 3.77 35.30 -17.00
CA TRP A 333 5.21 35.35 -17.29
C TRP A 333 5.94 36.49 -16.55
N ASP A 334 5.25 37.59 -16.26
CA ASP A 334 5.77 38.78 -15.57
C ASP A 334 5.46 38.82 -14.07
N ASN A 335 4.88 37.75 -13.50
CA ASN A 335 4.43 37.66 -12.11
C ASN A 335 3.42 38.76 -11.71
N ASN A 336 2.64 39.27 -12.66
CA ASN A 336 1.62 40.28 -12.43
C ASN A 336 0.30 39.65 -11.96
N CYS A 337 -0.09 39.96 -10.73
CA CYS A 337 -1.35 39.49 -10.12
C CYS A 337 -2.55 40.42 -10.34
N THR A 338 -2.42 41.52 -11.09
CA THR A 338 -3.53 42.50 -11.23
C THR A 338 -4.76 41.93 -11.92
N ASP A 339 -4.59 41.01 -12.86
CA ASP A 339 -5.72 40.37 -13.55
C ASP A 339 -6.40 39.29 -12.71
N GLU A 340 -5.70 38.71 -11.73
CA GLU A 340 -6.29 37.80 -10.74
C GLU A 340 -7.17 38.57 -9.75
N ILE A 341 -6.71 39.73 -9.26
CA ILE A 341 -7.43 40.57 -8.29
C ILE A 341 -8.73 41.16 -8.88
N ARG A 342 -8.84 41.21 -10.21
CA ARG A 342 -10.01 41.76 -10.92
C ARG A 342 -11.10 40.73 -11.22
N LYS A 343 -10.82 39.43 -11.09
CA LYS A 343 -11.82 38.35 -11.13
C LYS A 343 -12.61 38.34 -9.82
#